data_AF-H1KN29-F1
#
_entry.id   AF-H1KN29-F1
#
_cell.length_a   1.000
_cell.length_b   1.000
_cell.length_c   1.000
_cell.angle_alpha   90.00
_cell.angle_beta   90.00
_cell.angle_gamma   90.00
#
_symmetry.space_group_name_H-M   'P 1'
#
loop_
_entity.id
_entity.type
_entity.pdbx_description
1 polymer ?
#
loop_
_entity_poly.entity_id
_entity_poly.type
_entity_poly.pdbx_seq_one_letter_code
_entity_poly.pdbx_strand_id
1 'polypeptide(L)'
;MTPGRAQPLSSCAALVGLSIGLLAPAAAEGWNAARFDPPAKVETATDAEGREITCTVYPDLVIRESDTGTPEPGDAALIPIRGGPPVVCRAAPGPSARRLETGGQRFIGRADGFLVFEDASTNGTMPFVVIDAGAGRRLFTDTTTYDGIDSFAAEGATLRLGFRRGVQAPCSIPQGGAACWARIVREDKLPAPVAALPVPAKACAQAYRAGKAPKDTPSIVSFPVRLVWTGSLAIEADGPVRCLPTP
;
A
#
# COMPACT_ATOMS: atom_id res chain seq x y z
N MET A 1 -7.16 -42.61 62.81
CA MET A 1 -6.49 -41.60 63.64
C MET A 1 -5.33 -41.04 62.83
N THR A 2 -5.45 -39.82 62.32
CA THR A 2 -4.29 -39.00 61.94
C THR A 2 -3.74 -38.39 63.24
N PRO A 3 -2.41 -38.23 63.40
CA PRO A 3 -1.80 -37.03 62.83
C PRO A 3 -0.33 -37.17 62.35
N GLY A 4 0.01 -36.35 61.36
CA GLY A 4 1.14 -35.41 61.40
C GLY A 4 2.58 -35.94 61.55
N ARG A 5 3.42 -35.61 60.56
CA ARG A 5 4.23 -34.37 60.54
C ARG A 5 5.62 -34.57 59.93
N ALA A 6 5.93 -33.63 59.03
CA ALA A 6 7.22 -33.04 58.67
C ALA A 6 8.28 -33.83 57.89
N GLN A 7 8.54 -33.23 56.73
CA GLN A 7 9.56 -33.39 55.71
C GLN A 7 11.02 -33.27 56.20
N PRO A 8 11.97 -33.79 55.41
CA PRO A 8 13.40 -33.61 55.62
C PRO A 8 13.92 -32.23 55.19
N LEU A 9 15.00 -31.85 55.86
CA LEU A 9 15.77 -30.62 55.74
C LEU A 9 16.46 -30.49 54.37
N SER A 10 16.23 -29.33 53.76
CA SER A 10 17.25 -28.36 53.32
C SER A 10 18.47 -28.89 52.56
N SER A 11 18.52 -28.60 51.27
CA SER A 11 19.77 -28.24 50.60
C SER A 11 19.48 -27.20 49.52
N CYS A 12 19.96 -25.99 49.79
CA CYS A 12 20.03 -24.87 48.87
C CYS A 12 20.97 -25.21 47.71
N ALA A 13 20.47 -25.16 46.49
CA ALA A 13 21.29 -24.95 45.30
C ALA A 13 20.67 -23.80 44.51
N ALA A 14 21.21 -22.60 44.73
CA ALA A 14 20.92 -21.43 43.91
C ALA A 14 21.58 -21.64 42.55
N LEU A 15 20.78 -22.03 41.54
CA LEU A 15 21.18 -21.96 40.15
C LEU A 15 20.68 -20.64 39.57
N VAL A 16 21.60 -19.66 39.54
CA VAL A 16 21.49 -18.46 38.71
C VAL A 16 21.60 -18.92 37.26
N GLY A 17 20.45 -19.23 36.65
CA GLY A 17 20.34 -19.45 35.22
C GLY A 17 20.24 -18.10 34.52
N LEU A 18 21.34 -17.65 33.92
CA LEU A 18 21.33 -16.57 32.94
C LEU A 18 20.40 -16.98 31.78
N SER A 19 19.20 -16.41 31.75
CA SER A 19 18.33 -16.44 30.57
C SER A 19 18.98 -15.56 29.50
N ILE A 20 19.88 -16.15 28.71
CA ILE A 20 20.31 -15.58 27.43
C ILE A 20 19.08 -15.65 26.54
N GLY A 21 18.28 -14.58 26.58
CA GLY A 21 17.23 -14.35 25.60
C GLY A 21 17.89 -14.28 24.25
N LEU A 22 17.81 -15.38 23.49
CA LEU A 22 17.96 -15.34 22.05
C LEU A 22 16.88 -14.38 21.56
N LEU A 23 17.30 -13.14 21.29
CA LEU A 23 16.59 -12.26 20.40
C LEU A 23 16.60 -12.96 19.04
N ALA A 24 15.54 -13.72 18.81
CA ALA A 24 14.98 -14.00 17.50
C ALA A 24 15.26 -12.82 16.56
N PRO A 25 16.17 -12.82 15.55
CA PRO A 25 16.01 -11.81 14.51
C PRO A 25 14.59 -12.02 13.98
N ALA A 26 13.74 -10.99 14.08
CA ALA A 26 12.42 -11.03 13.51
C ALA A 26 12.59 -11.47 12.06
N ALA A 27 12.20 -12.70 11.77
CA ALA A 27 12.43 -13.30 10.49
C ALA A 27 11.77 -12.40 9.46
N ALA A 28 12.50 -12.09 8.39
CA ALA A 28 11.92 -11.62 7.15
C ALA A 28 11.12 -12.79 6.53
N GLU A 29 10.09 -13.24 7.22
CA GLU A 29 9.18 -14.29 6.77
C GLU A 29 7.99 -13.64 6.06
N GLY A 30 7.84 -14.01 4.78
CA GLY A 30 6.62 -13.81 4.02
C GLY A 30 6.57 -12.55 3.16
N TRP A 31 7.44 -12.43 2.15
CA TRP A 31 7.27 -11.46 1.05
C TRP A 31 6.98 -12.12 -0.31
N ASN A 32 6.66 -13.41 -0.32
CA ASN A 32 6.55 -14.23 -1.55
C ASN A 32 5.16 -14.84 -1.78
N ALA A 33 4.09 -14.26 -1.24
CA ALA A 33 2.73 -14.67 -1.59
C ALA A 33 2.34 -14.14 -2.99
N ALA A 34 1.37 -14.77 -3.65
CA ALA A 34 0.74 -14.17 -4.82
C ALA A 34 0.23 -12.78 -4.42
N ARG A 35 0.57 -11.75 -5.22
CA ARG A 35 0.29 -10.35 -4.88
C ARG A 35 -1.20 -10.09 -4.61
N PHE A 36 -2.08 -10.78 -5.34
CA PHE A 36 -3.51 -10.68 -5.18
C PHE A 36 -4.16 -12.07 -5.24
N ASP A 37 -5.26 -12.23 -4.52
CA ASP A 37 -6.15 -13.37 -4.62
C ASP A 37 -6.73 -13.41 -6.04
N PRO A 38 -6.76 -14.58 -6.70
CA PRO A 38 -7.38 -14.70 -8.00
C PRO A 38 -8.90 -14.49 -7.86
N PRO A 39 -9.52 -13.63 -8.68
CA PRO A 39 -10.97 -13.55 -8.72
C PRO A 39 -11.55 -14.85 -9.28
N ALA A 40 -12.74 -15.22 -8.83
CA ALA A 40 -13.50 -16.35 -9.38
C ALA A 40 -13.93 -16.08 -10.83
N LYS A 41 -14.24 -14.82 -11.15
CA LYS A 41 -14.54 -14.36 -12.50
C LYS A 41 -14.43 -12.84 -12.60
N VAL A 42 -14.17 -12.35 -13.81
CA VAL A 42 -14.30 -10.95 -14.19
C VAL A 42 -15.33 -10.88 -15.31
N GLU A 43 -16.36 -10.06 -15.14
CA GLU A 43 -17.44 -9.89 -16.10
C GLU A 43 -17.58 -8.42 -16.45
N THR A 44 -17.93 -8.12 -17.69
CA THR A 44 -18.24 -6.76 -18.13
C THR A 44 -19.71 -6.59 -18.43
N ALA A 45 -20.19 -5.36 -18.28
CA ALA A 45 -21.53 -4.94 -18.66
C ALA A 45 -21.48 -3.49 -19.17
N THR A 46 -22.62 -2.99 -19.61
CA THR A 46 -22.79 -1.59 -20.02
C THR A 46 -23.94 -0.99 -19.24
N ASP A 47 -23.81 0.26 -18.80
CA ASP A 47 -24.93 0.99 -18.20
C ASP A 47 -25.85 1.64 -19.25
N ALA A 48 -26.87 2.37 -18.77
CA ALA A 48 -27.85 3.03 -19.62
C ALA A 48 -27.23 4.15 -20.48
N GLU A 49 -26.08 4.69 -20.06
CA GLU A 49 -25.35 5.74 -20.77
C GLU A 49 -24.29 5.16 -21.73
N GLY A 50 -24.18 3.84 -21.85
CA GLY A 50 -23.20 3.21 -22.73
C GLY A 50 -21.81 3.05 -22.11
N ARG A 51 -21.64 3.34 -20.80
CA ARG A 51 -20.34 3.24 -20.13
C ARG A 51 -20.04 1.80 -19.74
N GLU A 52 -18.77 1.44 -19.83
CA GLU A 52 -18.30 0.12 -19.43
C GLU A 52 -18.36 -0.06 -17.91
N ILE A 53 -18.81 -1.23 -17.50
CA ILE A 53 -18.78 -1.69 -16.11
C ILE A 53 -17.94 -2.94 -16.06
N THR A 54 -17.03 -2.99 -15.09
CA THR A 54 -16.28 -4.21 -14.77
C THR A 54 -16.67 -4.71 -13.40
N CYS A 55 -17.06 -5.98 -13.30
CA CYS A 55 -17.35 -6.66 -12.05
C CYS A 55 -16.29 -7.72 -11.79
N THR A 56 -15.47 -7.53 -10.76
CA THR A 56 -14.50 -8.50 -10.28
C THR A 56 -15.10 -9.28 -9.11
N VAL A 57 -15.31 -10.58 -9.30
CA VAL A 57 -16.06 -11.43 -8.38
C VAL A 57 -15.12 -12.30 -7.56
N TYR A 58 -15.25 -12.24 -6.24
CA TYR A 58 -14.62 -13.13 -5.27
C TYR A 58 -15.69 -14.00 -4.59
N PRO A 59 -15.31 -15.05 -3.83
CA PRO A 59 -16.29 -15.94 -3.19
C PRO A 59 -17.29 -15.25 -2.25
N ASP A 60 -16.89 -14.16 -1.61
CA ASP A 60 -17.60 -13.46 -0.54
C ASP A 60 -17.95 -12.00 -0.88
N LEU A 61 -17.48 -11.45 -2.00
CA LEU A 61 -17.79 -10.09 -2.45
C LEU A 61 -17.65 -9.90 -3.96
N VAL A 62 -18.24 -8.83 -4.47
CA VAL A 62 -18.00 -8.30 -5.83
C VAL A 62 -17.53 -6.86 -5.74
N ILE A 63 -16.49 -6.52 -6.51
CA ILE A 63 -16.09 -5.15 -6.79
C ILE A 63 -16.64 -4.77 -8.15
N ARG A 64 -17.51 -3.76 -8.20
CA ARG A 64 -18.08 -3.22 -9.43
C ARG A 64 -17.49 -1.84 -9.69
N GLU A 65 -16.71 -1.71 -10.74
CA GLU A 65 -16.18 -0.43 -11.23
C GLU A 65 -17.03 0.11 -12.37
N SER A 66 -17.12 1.43 -12.44
CA SER A 66 -17.87 2.14 -13.49
C SER A 66 -16.89 2.91 -14.35
N ASP A 67 -17.17 3.01 -15.65
CA ASP A 67 -16.38 3.78 -16.60
C ASP A 67 -14.91 3.30 -16.72
N THR A 68 -14.70 1.99 -16.65
CA THR A 68 -13.35 1.39 -16.65
C THR A 68 -12.56 1.61 -17.93
N GLY A 69 -13.24 1.92 -19.03
CA GLY A 69 -12.65 2.25 -20.33
C GLY A 69 -12.08 3.67 -20.42
N THR A 70 -12.20 4.50 -19.38
CA THR A 70 -11.71 5.89 -19.39
C THR A 70 -10.52 6.08 -18.44
N PRO A 71 -9.73 7.16 -18.61
CA PRO A 71 -8.70 7.55 -17.65
C PRO A 71 -9.24 8.04 -16.30
N GLU A 72 -10.55 8.21 -16.15
CA GLU A 72 -11.19 8.77 -14.95
C GLU A 72 -12.39 7.88 -14.55
N PRO A 73 -12.15 6.63 -14.11
CA PRO A 73 -13.21 5.73 -13.70
C PRO A 73 -14.05 6.35 -12.57
N GLY A 74 -15.33 6.01 -12.55
CA GLY A 74 -16.21 6.41 -11.46
C GLY A 74 -15.90 5.65 -10.16
N ASP A 75 -16.59 6.02 -9.08
CA ASP A 75 -16.49 5.27 -7.83
C ASP A 75 -16.85 3.80 -8.01
N ALA A 76 -16.07 2.94 -7.36
CA ALA A 76 -16.35 1.53 -7.27
C ALA A 76 -17.44 1.25 -6.23
N ALA A 77 -18.06 0.07 -6.34
CA ALA A 77 -19.00 -0.43 -5.35
C ALA A 77 -18.57 -1.81 -4.86
N LEU A 78 -18.57 -1.98 -3.53
CA LEU A 78 -18.37 -3.25 -2.85
C LEU A 78 -19.73 -3.88 -2.55
N ILE A 79 -19.95 -5.07 -3.08
CA ILE A 79 -21.21 -5.82 -2.94
C ILE A 79 -20.91 -7.10 -2.15
N PRO A 80 -21.27 -7.18 -0.85
CA PRO A 80 -21.05 -8.40 -0.07
C PRO A 80 -21.95 -9.55 -0.55
N ILE A 81 -21.40 -10.76 -0.59
CA ILE A 81 -22.14 -12.00 -0.86
C ILE A 81 -22.42 -12.67 0.49
N ARG A 82 -23.67 -12.57 0.98
CA ARG A 82 -24.10 -13.14 2.27
C ARG A 82 -25.13 -14.25 2.08
N GLY A 83 -24.69 -15.42 1.61
CA GLY A 83 -25.57 -16.61 1.48
C GLY A 83 -26.79 -16.41 0.58
N GLY A 84 -26.77 -15.38 -0.27
CA GLY A 84 -27.83 -15.06 -1.22
C GLY A 84 -27.56 -15.67 -2.61
N PRO A 85 -28.46 -15.44 -3.58
CA PRO A 85 -28.23 -15.86 -4.96
C PRO A 85 -26.95 -15.24 -5.53
N PRO A 86 -26.31 -15.88 -6.53
CA PRO A 86 -25.13 -15.33 -7.19
C PRO A 86 -25.35 -13.89 -7.65
N VAL A 87 -24.39 -13.01 -7.35
CA VAL A 87 -24.42 -11.62 -7.81
C VAL A 87 -24.10 -11.60 -9.30
N VAL A 88 -25.03 -11.09 -10.09
CA VAL A 88 -24.85 -10.89 -11.54
C VAL A 88 -24.24 -9.51 -11.77
N CYS A 89 -23.25 -9.41 -12.66
CA CYS A 89 -22.75 -8.10 -13.08
C CYS A 89 -23.87 -7.29 -13.74
N ARG A 90 -24.15 -6.11 -13.19
CA ARG A 90 -25.31 -5.28 -13.59
C ARG A 90 -24.94 -3.82 -13.67
N ALA A 91 -25.73 -3.10 -14.48
CA ALA A 91 -25.69 -1.64 -14.60
C ALA A 91 -25.73 -0.92 -13.26
N ALA A 92 -26.63 -1.34 -12.35
CA ALA A 92 -26.74 -0.76 -11.01
C ALA A 92 -26.19 -1.73 -9.94
N PRO A 93 -25.46 -1.23 -8.92
CA PRO A 93 -24.81 -2.07 -7.91
C PRO A 93 -25.80 -2.74 -6.92
N GLY A 94 -27.06 -2.34 -6.89
CA GLY A 94 -28.09 -2.90 -6.00
C GLY A 94 -28.06 -2.34 -4.58
N PRO A 95 -29.07 -2.65 -3.75
CA PRO A 95 -29.29 -2.00 -2.45
C PRO A 95 -28.31 -2.42 -1.35
N SER A 96 -27.64 -3.57 -1.48
CA SER A 96 -26.62 -4.03 -0.51
C SER A 96 -25.23 -3.48 -0.78
N ALA A 97 -25.06 -2.76 -1.89
CA ALA A 97 -23.79 -2.23 -2.30
C ALA A 97 -23.33 -1.07 -1.43
N ARG A 98 -22.03 -1.00 -1.20
CA ARG A 98 -21.35 0.09 -0.52
C ARG A 98 -20.51 0.83 -1.54
N ARG A 99 -20.75 2.13 -1.69
CA ARG A 99 -19.87 2.99 -2.50
C ARG A 99 -18.50 3.05 -1.84
N LEU A 100 -17.46 2.90 -2.64
CA LEU A 100 -16.08 3.13 -2.27
C LEU A 100 -15.67 4.48 -2.87
N GLU A 101 -15.05 5.36 -2.09
CA GLU A 101 -14.53 6.65 -2.55
C GLU A 101 -13.24 6.41 -3.34
N THR A 102 -13.38 6.02 -4.61
CA THR A 102 -12.28 5.59 -5.50
C THR A 102 -12.38 6.21 -6.89
N GLY A 103 -13.18 7.26 -7.08
CA GLY A 103 -13.24 7.98 -8.34
C GLY A 103 -11.86 8.43 -8.81
N GLY A 104 -11.57 8.21 -10.10
CA GLY A 104 -10.24 8.39 -10.69
C GLY A 104 -9.27 7.24 -10.45
N GLN A 105 -9.68 6.18 -9.74
CA GLN A 105 -8.84 5.02 -9.41
C GLN A 105 -9.41 3.72 -9.96
N ARG A 106 -8.53 2.79 -10.34
CA ARG A 106 -8.87 1.44 -10.79
C ARG A 106 -8.55 0.43 -9.69
N PHE A 107 -9.39 -0.59 -9.58
CA PHE A 107 -9.17 -1.74 -8.74
C PHE A 107 -8.05 -2.59 -9.34
N ILE A 108 -7.01 -2.84 -8.55
CA ILE A 108 -5.87 -3.67 -9.02
C ILE A 108 -5.85 -5.05 -8.39
N GLY A 109 -6.61 -5.25 -7.32
CA GLY A 109 -6.78 -6.57 -6.73
C GLY A 109 -7.14 -6.56 -5.26
N ARG A 110 -7.45 -7.76 -4.78
CA ARG A 110 -7.71 -8.07 -3.38
C ARG A 110 -6.57 -8.93 -2.85
N ALA A 111 -6.25 -8.79 -1.57
CA ALA A 111 -5.55 -9.84 -0.85
C ALA A 111 -6.13 -9.96 0.55
N ASP A 112 -6.65 -11.14 0.88
CA ASP A 112 -7.32 -11.43 2.14
C ASP A 112 -8.40 -10.38 2.47
N GLY A 113 -8.28 -9.65 3.58
CA GLY A 113 -9.19 -8.58 3.99
C GLY A 113 -8.97 -7.22 3.33
N PHE A 114 -8.08 -7.11 2.34
CA PHE A 114 -7.63 -5.83 1.78
C PHE A 114 -7.99 -5.69 0.30
N LEU A 115 -8.55 -4.54 -0.07
CA LEU A 115 -8.77 -4.12 -1.45
C LEU A 115 -7.79 -3.01 -1.79
N VAL A 116 -7.17 -3.07 -2.97
CA VAL A 116 -6.22 -2.06 -3.43
C VAL A 116 -6.73 -1.41 -4.71
N PHE A 117 -6.72 -0.09 -4.72
CA PHE A 117 -7.01 0.73 -5.88
C PHE A 117 -5.85 1.68 -6.15
N GLU A 118 -5.56 1.96 -7.41
CA GLU A 118 -4.52 2.90 -7.83
C GLU A 118 -5.06 3.91 -8.83
N ASP A 119 -4.48 5.10 -8.88
CA ASP A 119 -4.90 6.14 -9.81
C ASP A 119 -4.81 5.67 -11.28
N ALA A 120 -5.88 5.93 -12.02
CA ALA A 120 -6.04 5.52 -13.40
C ALA A 120 -5.20 6.32 -14.40
N SER A 121 -4.78 7.52 -13.99
CA SER A 121 -3.98 8.49 -14.75
C SER A 121 -2.90 9.06 -13.83
N THR A 122 -1.68 9.18 -14.33
CA THR A 122 -0.51 9.42 -13.48
C THR A 122 0.45 10.41 -14.13
N ASN A 123 0.90 11.41 -13.37
CA ASN A 123 1.90 12.39 -13.79
C ASN A 123 3.26 12.11 -13.13
N GLY A 124 3.77 10.89 -13.30
CA GLY A 124 5.07 10.47 -12.75
C GLY A 124 5.01 9.79 -11.38
N THR A 125 3.88 9.86 -10.69
CA THR A 125 3.59 9.12 -9.45
C THR A 125 2.19 8.52 -9.53
N MET A 126 1.97 7.43 -8.82
CA MET A 126 0.70 6.70 -8.81
C MET A 126 0.18 6.63 -7.37
N PRO A 127 -0.72 7.53 -6.96
CA PRO A 127 -1.44 7.39 -5.71
C PRO A 127 -2.22 6.07 -5.68
N PHE A 128 -2.30 5.47 -4.50
CA PHE A 128 -3.09 4.29 -4.25
C PHE A 128 -3.77 4.35 -2.89
N VAL A 129 -4.83 3.57 -2.75
CA VAL A 129 -5.60 3.43 -1.52
C VAL A 129 -5.76 1.96 -1.16
N VAL A 130 -5.67 1.67 0.13
CA VAL A 130 -6.02 0.38 0.69
C VAL A 130 -7.31 0.51 1.49
N ILE A 131 -8.27 -0.36 1.19
CA ILE A 131 -9.62 -0.37 1.76
C ILE A 131 -9.85 -1.73 2.45
N ASP A 132 -10.50 -1.69 3.60
CA ASP A 132 -10.99 -2.89 4.29
C ASP A 132 -12.12 -3.55 3.51
N ALA A 133 -11.96 -4.80 3.12
CA ALA A 133 -12.93 -5.55 2.31
C ALA A 133 -14.24 -5.87 3.05
N GLY A 134 -14.24 -5.88 4.38
CA GLY A 134 -15.45 -6.18 5.17
C GLY A 134 -16.35 -4.96 5.38
N ALA A 135 -15.75 -3.80 5.61
CA ALA A 135 -16.39 -2.53 5.92
C ALA A 135 -16.56 -1.65 4.67
N GLY A 136 -15.64 -1.75 3.70
CA GLY A 136 -15.51 -0.78 2.60
C GLY A 136 -14.87 0.53 3.07
N ARG A 137 -14.18 0.53 4.21
CA ARG A 137 -13.57 1.73 4.80
C ARG A 137 -12.11 1.85 4.36
N ARG A 138 -11.71 3.04 3.91
CA ARG A 138 -10.31 3.38 3.67
C ARG A 138 -9.46 3.19 4.93
N LEU A 139 -8.38 2.44 4.80
CA LEU A 139 -7.39 2.21 5.85
C LEU A 139 -6.28 3.24 5.77
N PHE A 140 -5.67 3.40 4.60
CA PHE A 140 -4.65 4.40 4.34
C PHE A 140 -4.50 4.66 2.83
N THR A 141 -3.79 5.73 2.50
CA THR A 141 -3.35 6.08 1.15
C THR A 141 -1.84 6.25 1.13
N ASP A 142 -1.24 6.01 -0.02
CA ASP A 142 0.16 6.26 -0.26
C ASP A 142 0.38 6.51 -1.75
N THR A 143 1.62 6.79 -2.15
CA THR A 143 1.96 7.11 -3.53
C THR A 143 3.16 6.30 -3.97
N THR A 144 3.02 5.46 -5.00
CA THR A 144 4.13 4.76 -5.63
C THR A 144 4.63 5.49 -6.88
N THR A 145 5.66 4.95 -7.51
CA THR A 145 6.08 5.33 -8.86
C THR A 145 5.50 4.36 -9.89
N TYR A 146 5.80 4.53 -11.18
CA TYR A 146 5.38 3.60 -12.24
C TYR A 146 5.80 2.13 -12.00
N ASP A 147 6.79 1.89 -11.16
CA ASP A 147 7.20 0.53 -10.78
C ASP A 147 6.10 -0.22 -10.00
N GLY A 148 5.14 0.52 -9.42
CA GLY A 148 4.01 -0.07 -8.70
C GLY A 148 4.39 -0.61 -7.31
N ILE A 149 3.67 -1.63 -6.85
CA ILE A 149 4.00 -2.34 -5.61
C ILE A 149 4.88 -3.55 -5.94
N ASP A 150 6.11 -3.54 -5.47
CA ASP A 150 7.14 -4.54 -5.80
C ASP A 150 6.94 -5.85 -5.02
N SER A 151 6.46 -5.77 -3.79
CA SER A 151 6.25 -6.92 -2.91
C SER A 151 5.00 -6.74 -2.05
N PHE A 152 4.31 -7.83 -1.79
CA PHE A 152 3.00 -7.83 -1.18
C PHE A 152 2.79 -9.12 -0.39
N ALA A 153 2.30 -9.00 0.84
CA ALA A 153 1.81 -10.13 1.61
C ALA A 153 0.66 -9.71 2.52
N ALA A 154 -0.42 -10.49 2.53
CA ALA A 154 -1.52 -10.33 3.47
C ALA A 154 -1.74 -11.64 4.21
N GLU A 155 -1.95 -11.54 5.53
CA GLU A 155 -2.28 -12.66 6.40
C GLU A 155 -3.17 -12.18 7.53
N GLY A 156 -4.44 -12.59 7.50
CA GLY A 156 -5.48 -12.13 8.42
C GLY A 156 -5.59 -10.60 8.40
N ALA A 157 -5.41 -9.99 9.56
CA ALA A 157 -5.47 -8.53 9.72
C ALA A 157 -4.13 -7.81 9.43
N THR A 158 -3.11 -8.54 8.96
CA THR A 158 -1.79 -7.97 8.66
C THR A 158 -1.60 -7.81 7.17
N LEU A 159 -1.23 -6.60 6.75
CA LEU A 159 -0.80 -6.32 5.39
C LEU A 159 0.65 -5.82 5.38
N ARG A 160 1.45 -6.34 4.47
CA ARG A 160 2.85 -5.94 4.22
C ARG A 160 3.00 -5.53 2.77
N LEU A 161 3.48 -4.32 2.53
CA LEU A 161 3.74 -3.78 1.20
C LEU A 161 5.20 -3.32 1.10
N GLY A 162 5.85 -3.64 -0.01
CA GLY A 162 7.15 -3.08 -0.36
C GLY A 162 7.06 -2.47 -1.74
N PHE A 163 7.45 -1.21 -1.85
CA PHE A 163 7.33 -0.44 -3.07
C PHE A 163 8.27 0.76 -3.05
N ARG A 164 8.43 1.40 -4.19
CA ARG A 164 9.17 2.67 -4.27
C ARG A 164 8.20 3.85 -4.16
N ARG A 165 8.16 4.50 -3.00
CA ARG A 165 7.32 5.68 -2.77
C ARG A 165 7.76 6.82 -3.67
N GLY A 166 6.81 7.46 -4.34
CA GLY A 166 7.02 8.63 -5.18
C GLY A 166 6.52 9.92 -4.51
N VAL A 167 7.29 10.99 -4.60
CA VAL A 167 6.92 12.33 -4.11
C VAL A 167 7.17 13.34 -5.21
N GLN A 168 6.11 14.01 -5.64
CA GLN A 168 6.19 15.08 -6.63
C GLN A 168 6.51 16.40 -5.94
N ALA A 169 7.71 16.91 -6.16
CA ALA A 169 8.15 18.15 -5.55
C ALA A 169 7.46 19.35 -6.19
N PRO A 170 7.17 20.41 -5.41
CA PRO A 170 6.67 21.69 -5.95
C PRO A 170 7.77 22.54 -6.61
N CYS A 171 8.97 21.99 -6.79
CA CYS A 171 10.16 22.69 -7.25
C CYS A 171 11.13 21.75 -7.98
N SER A 172 12.10 22.34 -8.68
CA SER A 172 13.20 21.62 -9.31
C SER A 172 14.40 21.51 -8.37
N ILE A 173 14.92 20.30 -8.14
CA ILE A 173 16.18 20.09 -7.42
C ILE A 173 17.38 20.57 -8.26
N PRO A 174 17.48 20.33 -9.59
CA PRO A 174 18.55 20.91 -10.40
C PRO A 174 18.67 22.43 -10.34
N GLN A 175 17.55 23.15 -10.16
CA GLN A 175 17.55 24.62 -10.05
C GLN A 175 17.66 25.09 -8.59
N GLY A 176 16.86 24.52 -7.68
CA GLY A 176 16.74 24.96 -6.29
C GLY A 176 17.65 24.25 -5.29
N GLY A 177 18.34 23.18 -5.70
CA GLY A 177 19.29 22.44 -4.89
C GLY A 177 18.75 22.04 -3.51
N ALA A 178 19.53 22.36 -2.47
CA ALA A 178 19.19 22.06 -1.09
C ALA A 178 17.92 22.76 -0.59
N ALA A 179 17.59 23.94 -1.10
CA ALA A 179 16.37 24.63 -0.71
C ALA A 179 15.12 23.88 -1.19
N CYS A 180 15.17 23.32 -2.41
CA CYS A 180 14.08 22.48 -2.91
C CYS A 180 13.98 21.18 -2.11
N TRP A 181 15.10 20.52 -1.81
CA TRP A 181 15.09 19.31 -0.98
C TRP A 181 14.52 19.54 0.43
N ALA A 182 14.94 20.61 1.11
CA ALA A 182 14.41 20.96 2.42
C ALA A 182 12.90 21.27 2.39
N ARG A 183 12.40 21.79 1.26
CA ARG A 183 10.97 21.99 1.03
C ARG A 183 10.21 20.67 0.96
N ILE A 184 10.70 19.71 0.16
CA ILE A 184 10.12 18.36 0.05
C ILE A 184 10.09 17.69 1.42
N VAL A 185 11.22 17.69 2.15
CA VAL A 185 11.31 17.09 3.49
C VAL A 185 10.24 17.63 4.44
N ARG A 186 9.99 18.94 4.41
CA ARG A 186 9.04 19.63 5.29
C ARG A 186 7.59 19.43 4.86
N GLU A 187 7.29 19.61 3.57
CA GLU A 187 5.91 19.63 3.05
C GLU A 187 5.37 18.20 2.89
N ASP A 188 6.20 17.27 2.41
CA ASP A 188 5.81 15.88 2.14
C ASP A 188 6.12 14.93 3.30
N LYS A 189 6.64 15.46 4.41
CA LYS A 189 6.91 14.75 5.68
C LYS A 189 7.66 13.44 5.45
N LEU A 190 8.79 13.52 4.74
CA LEU A 190 9.60 12.33 4.45
C LEU A 190 10.01 11.60 5.75
N PRO A 191 10.07 10.26 5.76
CA PRO A 191 10.56 9.52 6.90
C PRO A 191 11.95 9.99 7.33
N ALA A 192 12.21 10.09 8.64
CA ALA A 192 13.43 10.66 9.18
C ALA A 192 14.75 10.11 8.58
N PRO A 193 14.89 8.79 8.32
CA PRO A 193 16.08 8.26 7.67
C PRO A 193 16.31 8.82 6.26
N VAL A 194 15.23 9.00 5.49
CA VAL A 194 15.27 9.57 4.14
C VAL A 194 15.51 11.08 4.20
N ALA A 195 14.86 11.79 5.12
CA ALA A 195 15.02 13.22 5.32
C ALA A 195 16.45 13.63 5.68
N ALA A 196 17.18 12.76 6.39
CA ALA A 196 18.57 12.98 6.77
C ALA A 196 19.58 12.73 5.63
N LEU A 197 19.14 12.17 4.50
CA LEU A 197 20.02 11.93 3.35
C LEU A 197 20.44 13.27 2.70
N PRO A 198 21.64 13.31 2.10
CA PRO A 198 22.05 14.46 1.32
C PRO A 198 21.14 14.64 0.10
N VAL A 199 21.03 15.89 -0.36
CA VAL A 199 20.30 16.25 -1.58
C VAL A 199 20.76 15.36 -2.74
N PRO A 200 19.83 14.73 -3.50
CA PRO A 200 20.18 13.83 -4.61
C PRO A 200 20.62 14.60 -5.88
N ALA A 201 21.38 15.69 -5.74
CA ALA A 201 21.71 16.63 -6.81
C ALA A 201 22.37 15.97 -8.01
N LYS A 202 23.31 15.04 -7.78
CA LYS A 202 23.99 14.29 -8.86
C LYS A 202 23.00 13.39 -9.61
N ALA A 203 22.15 12.67 -8.90
CA ALA A 203 21.15 11.78 -9.49
C ALA A 203 20.13 12.59 -10.32
N CYS A 204 19.64 13.71 -9.79
CA CYS A 204 18.76 14.62 -10.53
C CYS A 204 19.43 15.17 -11.79
N ALA A 205 20.66 15.69 -11.69
CA ALA A 205 21.36 16.25 -12.84
C ALA A 205 21.59 15.20 -13.94
N GLN A 206 21.82 13.94 -13.59
CA GLN A 206 21.92 12.85 -14.56
C GLN A 206 20.57 12.55 -15.22
N ALA A 207 19.50 12.43 -14.43
CA ALA A 207 18.16 12.14 -14.95
C ALA A 207 17.64 13.24 -15.89
N TYR A 208 17.83 14.51 -15.53
CA TYR A 208 17.40 15.64 -16.36
C TYR A 208 18.16 15.70 -17.69
N ARG A 209 19.47 15.42 -17.68
CA ARG A 209 20.26 15.32 -18.92
C ARG A 209 19.77 14.16 -19.79
N ALA A 210 19.52 13.00 -19.20
CA ALA A 210 19.04 11.83 -19.93
C ALA A 210 17.65 12.08 -20.55
N GLY A 211 16.75 12.71 -19.80
CA GLY A 211 15.41 13.07 -20.25
C GLY A 211 15.33 14.35 -21.09
N LYS A 212 16.45 15.05 -21.32
CA LYS A 212 16.49 16.38 -21.96
C LYS A 212 15.51 17.39 -21.34
N ALA A 213 15.25 17.26 -20.04
CA ALA A 213 14.26 18.08 -19.35
C ALA A 213 14.83 19.48 -19.04
N PRO A 214 14.02 20.54 -19.17
CA PRO A 214 14.35 21.87 -18.66
C PRO A 214 14.79 21.83 -17.19
N LYS A 215 15.76 22.66 -16.81
CA LYS A 215 16.29 22.66 -15.44
C LYS A 215 15.27 23.13 -14.41
N ASP A 216 14.22 23.83 -14.83
CA ASP A 216 13.13 24.34 -14.00
C ASP A 216 11.94 23.38 -13.91
N THR A 217 11.92 22.29 -14.69
CA THR A 217 10.90 21.24 -14.56
C THR A 217 10.89 20.69 -13.12
N PRO A 218 9.74 20.59 -12.44
CA PRO A 218 9.65 20.04 -11.08
C PRO A 218 10.20 18.62 -10.98
N SER A 219 10.83 18.30 -9.85
CA SER A 219 11.42 16.98 -9.63
C SER A 219 10.42 16.01 -9.00
N ILE A 220 10.54 14.73 -9.34
CA ILE A 220 9.95 13.62 -8.59
C ILE A 220 11.08 12.92 -7.86
N VAL A 221 11.00 12.86 -6.54
CA VAL A 221 11.92 12.08 -5.71
C VAL A 221 11.24 10.80 -5.27
N SER A 222 12.04 9.76 -5.05
CA SER A 222 11.47 8.45 -4.74
C SER A 222 12.48 7.55 -4.05
N PHE A 223 11.99 6.67 -3.19
CA PHE A 223 12.82 5.84 -2.31
C PHE A 223 12.07 4.56 -1.92
N PRO A 224 12.78 3.47 -1.62
CA PRO A 224 12.14 2.24 -1.19
C PRO A 224 11.43 2.44 0.16
N VAL A 225 10.26 1.82 0.27
CA VAL A 225 9.44 1.79 1.47
C VAL A 225 9.03 0.35 1.73
N ARG A 226 9.10 -0.06 2.99
CA ARG A 226 8.39 -1.21 3.54
C ARG A 226 7.33 -0.70 4.50
N LEU A 227 6.10 -1.09 4.25
CA LEU A 227 4.93 -0.68 5.00
C LEU A 227 4.28 -1.91 5.61
N VAL A 228 3.95 -1.82 6.89
CA VAL A 228 3.22 -2.86 7.61
C VAL A 228 1.98 -2.23 8.24
N TRP A 229 0.84 -2.85 8.01
CA TRP A 229 -0.44 -2.50 8.63
C TRP A 229 -0.91 -3.65 9.51
N THR A 230 -1.13 -3.36 10.79
CA THR A 230 -1.71 -4.31 11.78
C THR A 230 -2.86 -3.65 12.55
N GLY A 231 -3.61 -2.75 11.91
CA GLY A 231 -4.56 -1.82 12.54
C GLY A 231 -3.98 -0.42 12.79
N SER A 232 -2.67 -0.27 12.63
CA SER A 232 -1.98 1.01 12.52
C SER A 232 -0.84 0.88 11.51
N LEU A 233 -0.39 2.01 10.96
CA LEU A 233 0.61 2.04 9.90
C LEU A 233 2.03 2.20 10.47
N ALA A 234 2.89 1.22 10.19
CA ALA A 234 4.33 1.32 10.38
C ALA A 234 5.00 1.47 9.01
N ILE A 235 5.87 2.47 8.88
CA ILE A 235 6.58 2.76 7.63
C ILE A 235 8.08 2.72 7.94
N GLU A 236 8.78 1.83 7.27
CA GLU A 236 10.23 1.84 7.16
C GLU A 236 10.61 2.34 5.78
N ALA A 237 11.56 3.26 5.74
CA ALA A 237 12.09 3.76 4.49
C ALA A 237 13.58 4.02 4.67
N ASP A 238 14.35 3.58 3.69
CA ASP A 238 15.78 3.84 3.61
C ASP A 238 16.16 4.23 2.18
N GLY A 239 17.41 4.61 1.99
CA GLY A 239 17.91 4.99 0.68
C GLY A 239 18.03 3.78 -0.28
N PRO A 240 18.45 4.00 -1.53
CA PRO A 240 18.83 5.28 -2.12
C PRO A 240 17.64 6.08 -2.67
N VAL A 241 17.73 7.42 -2.58
CA VAL A 241 16.77 8.32 -3.23
C VAL A 241 17.08 8.43 -4.72
N ARG A 242 16.08 8.16 -5.55
CA ARG A 242 16.07 8.46 -6.98
C ARG A 242 15.42 9.81 -7.24
N CYS A 243 15.78 10.42 -8.36
CA CYS A 243 15.26 11.70 -8.79
C CYS A 243 15.03 11.68 -10.30
N LEU A 244 13.85 12.13 -10.73
CA LEU A 244 13.44 12.23 -12.13
C LEU A 244 12.82 13.61 -12.37
N PRO A 245 12.90 14.17 -13.59
CA PRO A 245 12.00 15.26 -13.94
C PRO A 245 10.55 14.75 -13.97
N THR A 246 9.60 15.61 -13.62
CA THR A 246 8.18 15.34 -13.92
C THR A 246 8.01 15.15 -15.44
N PRO A 247 7.25 14.14 -15.89
CA PRO A 247 7.00 13.90 -17.32
C PRO A 247 6.43 15.09 -18.09
#